data_AF-A0A936PTK1-F1
#
_entry.id   AF-A0A936PTK1-F1
#
_cell.length_a   1.000
_cell.length_b   1.000
_cell.length_c   1.000
_cell.angle_alpha   90.00
_cell.angle_beta   90.00
_cell.angle_gamma   90.00
#
_symmetry.space_group_name_H-M   'P 1'
#
loop_
_entity.id
_entity.type
_entity.pdbx_description
1 polymer ?
#
loop_
_entity_poly.entity_id
_entity_poly.type
_entity_poly.pdbx_seq_one_letter_code
_entity_poly.pdbx_strand_id
1 'polypeptide(L)'
;MTPEQLKADLEELLPQQKKNIEVTGTSGNLIGLVLSPDYADVEDHERQAQVWYLLAKRYGDGVANEVEFVFTLTPEEHEELVRLAAEEDAEDAAEPPPLVAAGS
;
A
#
# COMPACT_ATOMS: atom_id res chain seq x y z
N MET A 1 8.25 -15.69 0.94
CA MET A 1 6.80 -15.64 0.61
C MET A 1 6.62 -15.08 -0.80
N THR A 2 5.60 -15.47 -1.58
CA THR A 2 5.36 -14.87 -2.91
C THR A 2 4.23 -13.83 -2.87
N PRO A 3 4.16 -12.88 -3.83
CA PRO A 3 3.05 -11.93 -3.92
C PRO A 3 1.68 -12.59 -3.99
N GLU A 4 1.55 -13.67 -4.79
CA GLU A 4 0.30 -14.41 -4.96
C GLU A 4 -0.11 -15.11 -3.67
N GLN A 5 0.87 -15.64 -2.93
CA GLN A 5 0.61 -16.27 -1.64
C GLN A 5 0.10 -15.23 -0.63
N LEU A 6 0.81 -14.10 -0.47
CA LEU A 6 0.37 -13.03 0.44
C LEU A 6 -1.02 -12.51 0.07
N LYS A 7 -1.28 -12.31 -1.24
CA LYS A 7 -2.61 -11.91 -1.72
C LYS A 7 -3.69 -12.90 -1.30
N ALA A 8 -3.49 -14.19 -1.54
CA ALA A 8 -4.45 -15.22 -1.18
C ALA A 8 -4.70 -15.28 0.33
N ASP A 9 -3.64 -15.12 1.14
CA ASP A 9 -3.79 -15.09 2.60
C ASP A 9 -4.53 -13.85 3.09
N LEU A 10 -4.26 -12.67 2.52
CA LEU A 10 -5.01 -11.46 2.85
C LEU A 10 -6.48 -11.61 2.41
N GLU A 11 -6.76 -12.24 1.27
CA GLU A 11 -8.12 -12.55 0.82
C GLU A 11 -8.86 -13.47 1.80
N GLU A 12 -8.17 -14.48 2.34
CA GLU A 12 -8.69 -15.46 3.30
C GLU A 12 -8.90 -14.86 4.69
N LEU A 13 -7.91 -14.15 5.22
CA LEU A 13 -7.85 -13.72 6.63
C LEU A 13 -8.71 -12.49 6.91
N LEU A 14 -8.85 -11.60 5.94
CA LEU A 14 -9.48 -10.31 6.15
C LEU A 14 -11.01 -10.43 6.16
N PRO A 15 -11.71 -9.94 7.21
CA PRO A 15 -13.14 -10.14 7.35
C PRO A 15 -13.99 -9.29 6.41
N GLN A 16 -13.40 -8.30 5.73
CA GLN A 16 -14.10 -7.38 4.83
C GLN A 16 -14.75 -8.16 3.68
N GLN A 17 -16.03 -7.89 3.44
CA GLN A 17 -16.82 -8.60 2.43
C GLN A 17 -16.50 -8.08 1.03
N LYS A 18 -16.26 -6.77 0.92
CA LYS A 18 -15.85 -6.11 -0.32
C LYS A 18 -14.42 -5.67 -0.16
N LYS A 19 -13.50 -6.36 -0.82
CA LYS A 19 -12.09 -6.01 -0.81
C LYS A 19 -11.46 -6.23 -2.18
N ASN A 20 -10.59 -5.32 -2.58
CA ASN A 20 -9.67 -5.50 -3.68
C ASN A 20 -8.25 -5.51 -3.09
N ILE A 21 -7.48 -6.55 -3.41
CA ILE A 21 -6.15 -6.76 -2.86
C ILE A 21 -5.15 -6.86 -4.00
N GLU A 22 -4.12 -6.02 -3.92
CA GLU A 22 -2.97 -6.05 -4.80
C GLU A 22 -1.72 -6.27 -3.97
N VAL A 23 -0.80 -7.08 -4.48
CA VAL A 23 0.49 -7.31 -3.83
C VAL A 23 1.56 -7.21 -4.90
N THR A 24 2.57 -6.40 -4.62
CA THR A 24 3.73 -6.20 -5.49
C THR A 24 5.02 -6.45 -4.73
N GLY A 25 6.14 -6.44 -5.45
CA GLY A 25 7.46 -6.65 -4.89
C GLY A 25 7.96 -8.09 -5.03
N THR A 26 9.00 -8.40 -4.27
CA THR A 26 9.69 -9.70 -4.27
C THR A 26 9.83 -10.20 -2.83
N SER A 27 10.14 -11.49 -2.66
CA SER A 27 10.32 -12.08 -1.31
C SER A 27 11.30 -11.24 -0.49
N GLY A 28 10.90 -10.84 0.72
CA GLY A 28 11.69 -9.95 1.57
C GLY A 28 11.31 -8.46 1.50
N ASN A 29 10.59 -8.03 0.46
CA ASN A 29 10.11 -6.66 0.27
C ASN A 29 8.73 -6.69 -0.40
N LEU A 30 7.80 -7.47 0.16
CA LEU A 30 6.42 -7.51 -0.35
C LEU A 30 5.64 -6.30 0.17
N ILE A 31 4.90 -5.65 -0.73
CA ILE A 31 4.02 -4.54 -0.39
C ILE A 31 2.60 -4.93 -0.77
N GLY A 32 1.68 -4.87 0.20
CA GLY A 32 0.26 -5.10 -0.01
C GLY A 32 -0.54 -3.81 -0.09
N LEU A 33 -1.59 -3.81 -0.89
CA LEU A 33 -2.63 -2.79 -0.91
C LEU A 33 -3.98 -3.48 -0.73
N VAL A 34 -4.70 -3.09 0.31
CA VAL A 34 -6.05 -3.58 0.61
C VAL A 34 -7.01 -2.40 0.50
N LEU A 35 -7.87 -2.45 -0.50
CA LEU A 35 -8.95 -1.48 -0.70
C LEU A 35 -10.27 -2.06 -0.21
N SER A 36 -10.91 -1.40 0.77
CA SER A 36 -12.23 -1.81 1.23
C SER A 36 -13.09 -0.62 1.66
N PRO A 37 -14.35 -0.51 1.19
CA PRO A 37 -15.27 0.51 1.72
C PRO A 37 -15.61 0.27 3.20
N ASP A 38 -15.44 -0.95 3.70
CA ASP A 38 -15.71 -1.30 5.11
C ASP A 38 -14.73 -0.60 6.08
N TYR A 39 -13.70 0.05 5.56
CA TYR A 39 -12.73 0.83 6.33
C TYR A 39 -13.19 2.25 6.66
N ALA A 40 -14.23 2.79 6.03
CA ALA A 40 -14.60 4.22 6.14
C ALA A 40 -14.74 4.75 7.57
N ASP A 41 -15.23 3.94 8.50
CA ASP A 41 -15.46 4.32 9.91
C ASP A 41 -14.44 3.71 10.89
N VAL A 42 -13.34 3.14 10.39
CA VAL A 42 -12.29 2.51 11.19
C VAL A 42 -11.05 3.38 11.16
N GLU A 43 -10.35 3.58 12.29
CA GLU A 43 -9.13 4.38 12.28
C GLU A 43 -7.97 3.62 11.61
N ASP A 44 -7.10 4.32 10.88
CA ASP A 44 -5.99 3.70 10.15
C ASP A 44 -5.13 2.77 11.02
N HIS A 45 -4.79 3.22 12.24
CA HIS A 45 -3.99 2.43 13.16
C HIS A 45 -4.67 1.12 13.59
N GLU A 46 -6.00 1.09 13.66
CA GLU A 46 -6.78 -0.11 13.96
C GLU A 46 -6.80 -1.07 12.76
N ARG A 47 -6.99 -0.53 11.55
CA ARG A 47 -6.91 -1.29 10.29
C ARG A 47 -5.54 -1.97 10.16
N GLN A 48 -4.47 -1.20 10.36
CA GLN A 48 -3.09 -1.68 10.35
C GLN A 48 -2.86 -2.77 11.41
N ALA A 49 -3.24 -2.50 12.67
CA ALA A 49 -3.08 -3.46 13.75
C ALA A 49 -3.81 -4.79 13.45
N GLN A 50 -4.99 -4.74 12.86
CA GLN A 50 -5.75 -5.93 12.48
C GLN A 50 -5.01 -6.75 11.42
N VAL A 51 -4.52 -6.13 10.34
CA VAL A 51 -3.79 -6.84 9.28
C VAL A 51 -2.52 -7.48 9.85
N TRP A 52 -1.71 -6.72 10.58
CA TRP A 52 -0.46 -7.22 11.16
C TRP A 52 -0.69 -8.33 12.17
N TYR A 53 -1.73 -8.22 13.01
CA TYR A 53 -2.10 -9.27 13.94
C TYR A 53 -2.45 -10.58 13.21
N LEU A 54 -3.23 -10.52 12.13
CA LEU A 54 -3.62 -11.70 11.36
C LEU A 54 -2.43 -12.35 10.64
N LEU A 55 -1.55 -11.53 10.05
CA LEU A 55 -0.33 -11.99 9.40
C LEU A 55 0.64 -12.63 10.40
N ALA A 56 0.91 -11.97 11.53
CA ALA A 56 1.76 -12.50 12.59
C ALA A 56 1.19 -13.78 13.20
N LYS A 57 -0.13 -13.90 13.31
CA LYS A 57 -0.78 -15.13 13.78
C LYS A 57 -0.59 -16.31 12.81
N ARG A 58 -0.54 -16.06 11.49
CA ARG A 58 -0.35 -17.11 10.47
C ARG A 58 1.11 -17.50 10.27
N TYR A 59 2.00 -16.51 10.27
CA TYR A 59 3.40 -16.66 9.86
C TYR A 59 4.41 -16.52 11.00
N GLY A 60 3.94 -16.15 12.20
CA GLY A 60 4.78 -15.74 13.30
C GLY A 60 5.42 -14.38 13.06
N ASP A 61 6.33 -14.00 13.95
CA ASP A 61 7.06 -12.72 13.89
C ASP A 61 7.97 -12.61 12.65
N GLY A 62 8.23 -13.73 11.97
CA GLY A 62 9.03 -13.79 10.75
C GLY A 62 8.42 -13.03 9.57
N VAL A 63 7.11 -12.74 9.60
CA VAL A 63 6.41 -12.06 8.50
C VAL A 63 6.93 -10.65 8.24
N ALA A 64 7.43 -9.96 9.26
CA ALA A 64 8.02 -8.63 9.13
C ALA A 64 9.35 -8.65 8.34
N ASN A 65 9.96 -9.81 8.11
CA ASN A 65 11.13 -9.94 7.22
C ASN A 65 10.74 -10.19 5.76
N GLU A 66 9.46 -10.45 5.48
CA GLU A 66 8.96 -10.83 4.16
C GLU A 66 8.05 -9.77 3.57
N VAL A 67 7.27 -9.11 4.43
CA VAL A 67 6.30 -8.06 4.10
C VAL A 67 6.80 -6.76 4.68
N GLU A 68 7.05 -5.79 3.79
CA GLU A 68 7.52 -4.46 4.15
C GLU A 68 6.37 -3.62 4.69
N PHE A 69 5.24 -3.60 3.98
CA PHE A 69 4.08 -2.82 4.38
C PHE A 69 2.78 -3.34 3.77
N VAL A 70 1.64 -3.04 4.40
CA VAL A 70 0.31 -3.26 3.83
C VAL A 70 -0.52 -2.01 3.98
N PHE A 71 -0.87 -1.36 2.88
CA PHE A 71 -1.77 -0.21 2.88
C PHE A 71 -3.22 -0.65 3.07
N THR A 72 -3.97 0.05 3.94
CA THR A 72 -5.37 -0.26 4.26
C THR A 72 -6.25 0.96 4.02
N LEU A 73 -6.71 1.11 2.78
CA LEU A 73 -7.42 2.30 2.32
C LEU A 73 -8.86 1.97 1.94
N THR A 74 -9.72 2.97 2.00
CA THR A 74 -10.97 2.97 1.24
C THR A 74 -10.67 3.23 -0.25
N PRO A 75 -11.58 2.85 -1.16
CA PRO A 75 -11.43 3.20 -2.57
C PRO A 75 -11.29 4.71 -2.79
N GLU A 76 -12.01 5.53 -2.02
CA GLU A 76 -11.99 6.99 -2.12
C GLU A 76 -10.66 7.59 -1.65
N GLU A 77 -10.11 7.12 -0.52
CA GLU A 77 -8.77 7.51 -0.05
C GLU A 77 -7.70 7.15 -1.08
N HIS A 78 -7.81 5.98 -1.72
CA HIS A 78 -6.87 5.57 -2.77
C HIS A 78 -6.97 6.44 -4.02
N GLU A 79 -8.18 6.75 -4.50
CA GLU A 79 -8.36 7.66 -5.63
C GLU A 79 -7.78 9.05 -5.36
N GLU A 80 -7.98 9.58 -4.15
CA GLU A 80 -7.42 10.87 -3.75
C GLU A 80 -5.89 10.85 -3.71
N LEU A 81 -5.28 9.80 -3.15
CA LEU A 81 -3.83 9.66 -3.12
C LEU A 81 -3.23 9.55 -4.53
N VAL A 82 -3.87 8.80 -5.42
CA VAL A 82 -3.45 8.70 -6.83
C VAL A 82 -3.57 10.04 -7.53
N ARG A 83 -4.65 10.80 -7.27
CA ARG A 83 -4.85 12.14 -7.83
C ARG A 83 -3.73 13.09 -7.37
N LEU A 84 -3.44 13.13 -6.08
CA LEU A 84 -2.40 13.99 -5.51
C LEU A 84 -1.00 13.65 -6.05
N ALA A 85 -0.68 12.36 -6.17
CA ALA A 85 0.59 11.91 -6.74
C ALA A 85 0.75 12.36 -8.21
N ALA A 86 -0.32 12.27 -9.00
CA ALA A 86 -0.30 12.71 -10.40
C ALA A 86 -0.19 14.24 -10.55
N GLU A 87 -0.71 15.01 -9.59
CA GLU A 87 -0.58 16.46 -9.57
C GLU A 87 0.87 16.88 -9.23
N GLU A 88 1.50 16.23 -8.24
CA GLU A 88 2.90 16.48 -7.87
C GLU A 88 3.87 16.18 -9.03
N ASP A 89 3.70 15.05 -9.72
CA ASP A 89 4.50 14.70 -10.91
C ASP A 89 4.33 15.71 -12.06
N ALA A 90 3.13 16.29 -12.21
CA ALA A 90 2.86 17.30 -13.23
C ALA A 90 3.51 18.65 -12.89
N GLU A 91 3.64 18.99 -11.61
CA GLU A 91 4.34 20.19 -11.15
C GLU A 91 5.86 20.06 -11.31
N ASP A 92 6.45 18.91 -11.00
CA ASP A 92 7.89 18.64 -11.21
C ASP A 92 8.25 18.65 -12.71
N ALA A 93 7.39 18.07 -13.57
CA ALA A 93 7.58 18.11 -15.02
C ALA A 93 7.44 19.52 -15.64
N ALA A 94 6.82 20.46 -14.92
CA ALA A 94 6.63 21.84 -15.37
C ALA A 94 7.76 22.80 -14.94
N GLU A 95 8.66 22.38 -14.05
CA GLU A 95 9.85 23.16 -13.70
C GLU A 95 10.92 23.05 -14.81
N PRO A 96 11.21 24.14 -15.56
CA PRO A 96 12.30 24.11 -16.54
C PRO A 96 13.63 23.92 -15.81
N PRO A 97 14.58 23.15 -16.37
CA PRO A 97 15.88 22.94 -15.73
C PRO A 97 16.56 24.29 -15.46
N PRO A 98 17.34 24.42 -14.37
CA PRO A 98 18.04 25.66 -14.07
C PRO A 98 18.87 26.07 -15.28
N LEU A 99 18.62 27.29 -15.78
CA LEU A 99 19.39 27.89 -16.86
C LEU A 99 20.86 27.94 -16.42
N VAL A 100 21.66 26.95 -16.84
CA VAL A 100 23.10 27.03 -16.74
C VAL A 100 23.51 28.14 -17.69
N ALA A 101 23.72 29.34 -17.13
CA ALA A 101 24.33 30.44 -17.84
C ALA A 101 25.72 29.97 -18.27
N ALA A 102 25.87 29.61 -19.55
CA ALA A 102 27.15 29.35 -20.17
C ALA A 102 27.96 30.66 -20.13
N GLY A 103 28.78 30.79 -19.09
CA GLY A 103 29.70 31.89 -18.89
C GLY A 103 30.88 31.77 -19.84
N SER A 104 30.97 32.79 -20.70
CA SER A 104 32.13 33.47 -21.31
C SER A 104 33.42 32.70 -21.60
#